data_AF-A0A969T9P1-F1
#
_entry.id   AF-A0A969T9P1-F1
#
_cell.length_a   1.000
_cell.length_b   1.000
_cell.length_c   1.000
_cell.angle_alpha   90.00
_cell.angle_beta   90.00
_cell.angle_gamma   90.00
#
_symmetry.space_group_name_H-M   'P 1'
#
loop_
_entity.id
_entity.type
_entity.pdbx_description
1 polymer ?
#
loop_
_entity_poly.entity_id
_entity_poly.type
_entity_poly.pdbx_seq_one_letter_code
_entity_poly.pdbx_strand_id
1 'polypeptide(L)'
;MTQSVKNLGSLHDSCKTVIDVLHQRSYLQPDANAFIFLEDGEIAKATLTYRELDLYSQAVATQLQALNLSGERALLLYASGTGLHCCFFG
;
A
#
# COMPACT_ATOMS: atom_id res chain seq x y z
N MET A 1 -13.59 -16.73 -17.14
CA MET A 1 -12.53 -15.74 -16.85
C MET A 1 -12.47 -15.53 -15.34
N THR A 2 -12.01 -16.54 -14.58
CA THR A 2 -12.19 -16.59 -13.12
C THR A 2 -11.00 -17.27 -12.45
N GLN A 3 -9.78 -16.78 -12.70
CA GLN A 3 -8.55 -17.40 -12.17
C GLN A 3 -7.90 -16.61 -11.01
N SER A 4 -8.43 -15.43 -10.65
CA SER A 4 -7.78 -14.56 -9.66
C SER A 4 -8.02 -14.93 -8.19
N VAL A 5 -8.96 -15.84 -7.88
CA VAL A 5 -9.28 -16.19 -6.48
C VAL A 5 -8.44 -17.38 -5.97
N LYS A 6 -7.85 -18.19 -6.87
CA LYS A 6 -7.12 -19.41 -6.49
C LYS A 6 -5.74 -19.18 -5.84
N ASN A 7 -5.17 -17.99 -5.94
CA ASN A 7 -3.86 -17.67 -5.34
C ASN A 7 -3.95 -17.19 -3.89
N LEU A 8 -5.13 -16.92 -3.32
CA LEU A 8 -5.21 -16.52 -1.91
C LEU A 8 -4.92 -17.66 -0.93
N GLY A 9 -5.09 -18.91 -1.36
CA GLY A 9 -4.87 -20.09 -0.51
C GLY A 9 -3.40 -20.43 -0.25
N SER A 10 -2.49 -20.12 -1.19
CA SER A 10 -1.05 -20.41 -1.10
C SER A 10 -0.22 -19.29 -0.47
N LEU A 11 -0.82 -18.12 -0.21
CA LEU A 11 -0.14 -16.97 0.41
C LEU A 11 -0.03 -17.08 1.94
N HIS A 12 -0.83 -17.94 2.57
CA HIS A 12 -1.00 -17.99 4.03
C HIS A 12 0.22 -18.48 4.81
N ASP A 13 1.16 -19.21 4.18
CA ASP A 13 2.34 -19.74 4.88
C ASP A 13 3.56 -18.80 4.84
N SER A 14 3.58 -17.79 3.95
CA SER A 14 4.77 -16.95 3.72
C SER A 14 4.58 -15.47 4.04
N CYS A 15 3.36 -14.93 3.95
CA CYS A 15 3.08 -13.53 4.32
C CYS A 15 2.59 -13.46 5.77
N LYS A 16 3.38 -12.87 6.68
CA LYS A 16 3.03 -12.72 8.10
C LYS A 16 2.42 -11.37 8.41
N THR A 17 2.65 -10.39 7.54
CA THR A 17 2.19 -9.02 7.70
C THR A 17 1.49 -8.54 6.43
N VAL A 18 0.69 -7.48 6.55
CA VAL A 18 0.07 -6.82 5.39
C VAL A 18 1.14 -6.23 4.46
N ILE A 19 2.29 -5.87 5.01
CA ILE A 19 3.45 -5.35 4.26
C ILE A 19 4.05 -6.44 3.38
N ASP A 20 4.14 -7.69 3.86
CA ASP A 20 4.62 -8.83 3.06
C ASP A 20 3.72 -9.06 1.83
N VAL A 21 2.40 -8.92 2.01
CA VAL A 21 1.43 -9.02 0.92
C VAL A 21 1.61 -7.88 -0.08
N LEU A 22 1.87 -6.66 0.39
CA LEU A 22 2.12 -5.50 -0.47
C LEU A 22 3.39 -5.70 -1.30
N HIS A 23 4.51 -6.08 -0.67
CA HIS A 23 5.76 -6.38 -1.36
C HIS A 23 5.57 -7.48 -2.41
N GLN A 24 4.91 -8.57 -2.05
CA GLN A 24 4.69 -9.67 -2.99
C GLN A 24 3.83 -9.23 -4.19
N ARG A 25 2.82 -8.39 -3.98
CA ARG A 25 2.01 -7.83 -5.06
C ARG A 25 2.78 -6.84 -5.92
N SER A 26 3.65 -6.03 -5.32
CA SER A 26 4.55 -5.12 -6.07
C SER A 26 5.49 -5.90 -7.00
N TYR A 27 5.92 -7.10 -6.61
CA TYR A 27 6.78 -7.95 -7.42
C TYR A 27 6.00 -8.70 -8.52
N LEU A 28 4.84 -9.27 -8.18
CA LEU A 28 4.05 -10.07 -9.13
C LEU A 28 3.25 -9.22 -10.12
N GLN A 29 2.80 -8.04 -9.71
CA GLN A 29 1.89 -7.17 -10.46
C GLN A 29 2.24 -5.68 -10.25
N PRO A 30 3.47 -5.25 -10.60
CA PRO A 30 3.98 -3.92 -10.29
C PRO A 30 3.11 -2.80 -10.84
N ASP A 31 2.67 -2.93 -12.10
CA ASP A 31 1.94 -1.89 -12.83
C ASP A 31 0.42 -2.02 -12.68
N ALA A 32 -0.05 -2.98 -11.88
CA ALA A 32 -1.47 -3.11 -11.59
C ALA A 32 -1.91 -2.03 -10.60
N ASN A 33 -3.09 -1.47 -10.84
CA ASN A 33 -3.67 -0.42 -10.02
C ASN A 33 -4.04 -0.97 -8.63
N ALA A 34 -3.37 -0.50 -7.59
CA ALA A 34 -3.68 -0.81 -6.20
C ALA A 34 -4.82 0.07 -5.68
N PHE A 35 -4.79 1.36 -6.02
CA PHE A 35 -5.82 2.34 -5.67
C PHE A 35 -6.15 3.23 -6.86
N ILE A 36 -7.43 3.59 -6.99
CA ILE A 36 -7.91 4.61 -7.92
C ILE A 36 -8.58 5.69 -7.08
N PHE A 37 -8.05 6.89 -7.15
CA PHE A 37 -8.61 8.05 -6.48
C PHE A 37 -9.66 8.69 -7.39
N LEU A 38 -10.85 8.87 -6.85
CA LEU A 38 -11.96 9.48 -7.56
C LEU A 38 -12.14 10.93 -7.07
N GLU A 39 -12.21 11.88 -8.00
CA GLU A 39 -12.73 13.22 -7.77
C GLU A 39 -14.25 13.15 -7.70
N ASP A 40 -14.81 13.64 -6.60
CA ASP A 40 -16.25 13.60 -6.28
C ASP A 40 -16.91 12.21 -6.43
N GLY A 41 -16.12 11.13 -6.34
CA GLY A 41 -16.61 9.75 -6.40
C GLY A 41 -16.92 9.22 -7.80
N GLU A 42 -16.77 10.03 -8.86
CA GLU A 42 -17.11 9.60 -10.24
C GLU A 42 -15.94 9.65 -11.22
N ILE A 43 -15.00 10.60 -11.07
CA ILE A 43 -13.94 10.81 -12.06
C ILE A 43 -12.60 10.30 -11.52
N ALA A 44 -11.98 9.34 -12.19
CA ALA A 44 -10.63 8.90 -11.82
C ALA A 44 -9.62 10.06 -11.94
N LYS A 45 -9.18 10.58 -10.79
CA LYS A 45 -8.25 11.72 -10.65
C LYS A 45 -6.79 11.29 -10.65
N ALA A 46 -6.51 10.17 -10.00
CA ALA A 46 -5.18 9.62 -9.90
C ALA A 46 -5.27 8.11 -9.69
N THR A 47 -4.23 7.39 -10.08
CA THR A 47 -4.11 5.96 -9.86
C THR A 47 -2.78 5.70 -9.20
N LEU A 48 -2.76 4.78 -8.24
CA LEU A 48 -1.56 4.36 -7.56
C LEU A 48 -1.35 2.88 -7.84
N THR A 49 -0.19 2.54 -8.39
CA THR A 49 0.20 1.16 -8.68
C THR A 49 0.73 0.46 -7.43
N TYR A 50 0.79 -0.87 -7.43
CA TYR A 50 1.38 -1.62 -6.32
C TYR A 50 2.87 -1.29 -6.11
N ARG A 51 3.61 -1.01 -7.19
CA ARG A 51 5.02 -0.59 -7.09
C ARG A 51 5.15 0.78 -6.41
N GLU A 52 4.36 1.76 -6.83
CA GLU A 52 4.40 3.10 -6.23
C GLU A 52 3.99 3.06 -4.76
N LEU A 53 2.94 2.30 -4.44
CA LEU A 53 2.50 2.12 -3.06
C LEU A 53 3.61 1.52 -2.18
N ASP A 54 4.32 0.49 -2.65
CA ASP A 54 5.44 -0.11 -1.91
C ASP A 54 6.57 0.91 -1.67
N LEU A 55 6.99 1.63 -2.73
CA LEU A 55 8.04 2.65 -2.64
C LEU A 55 7.70 3.76 -1.64
N TYR A 56 6.48 4.29 -1.69
CA TYR A 56 6.07 5.35 -0.77
C TYR A 56 5.96 4.85 0.67
N SER A 57 5.52 3.61 0.86
CA SER A 57 5.40 3.01 2.20
C SER A 57 6.78 2.83 2.84
N GLN A 58 7.76 2.33 2.07
CA GLN A 58 9.15 2.25 2.53
C GLN A 58 9.77 3.62 2.82
N ALA A 59 9.45 4.64 2.01
CA ALA A 59 9.95 6.00 2.23
C ALA A 59 9.44 6.58 3.56
N VAL A 60 8.17 6.35 3.91
CA VAL A 60 7.62 6.72 5.21
C VAL A 60 8.26 5.91 6.33
N ALA A 61 8.36 4.59 6.19
CA ALA A 61 8.99 3.71 7.18
C ALA A 61 10.41 4.16 7.51
N THR A 62 11.19 4.46 6.47
CA THR A 62 12.58 4.93 6.61
C THR A 62 12.64 6.24 7.40
N GLN A 63 11.72 7.17 7.14
CA GLN A 63 11.65 8.44 7.88
C GLN A 63 11.25 8.22 9.35
N LEU A 64 10.26 7.37 9.62
CA LEU A 64 9.82 7.07 10.98
C LEU A 64 10.90 6.33 11.79
N GLN A 65 11.60 5.39 11.15
CA GLN A 65 12.73 4.68 11.73
C GLN A 65 13.91 5.61 12.01
N ALA A 66 14.21 6.56 11.10
CA ALA A 66 15.23 7.57 11.33
C ALA A 66 14.92 8.48 12.53
N LEU A 67 13.63 8.66 12.86
CA LEU A 67 13.17 9.38 14.05
C LEU A 67 13.14 8.50 15.32
N ASN A 68 13.58 7.23 15.25
CA ASN A 68 13.54 6.25 16.34
C ASN A 68 12.12 6.00 16.91
N LEU A 69 11.08 6.13 16.09
CA LEU A 69 9.67 5.97 16.50
C LEU A 69 9.18 4.52 16.38
N SER A 70 10.07 3.54 16.40
CA SER A 70 9.71 2.13 16.30
C SER A 70 8.86 1.70 17.50
N GLY A 71 7.63 1.26 17.25
CA GLY A 71 6.67 0.84 18.29
C GLY A 71 5.91 2.00 18.93
N GLU A 72 6.16 3.23 18.50
CA GLU A 72 5.44 4.41 18.97
C GLU A 72 4.14 4.64 18.19
N ARG A 73 3.21 5.37 18.80
CA ARG A 73 1.92 5.68 18.18
C ARG A 73 2.05 6.92 17.29
N ALA A 74 1.89 6.75 15.98
CA ALA A 74 1.84 7.86 15.03
C ALA A 74 0.38 8.32 14.78
N LEU A 75 0.15 9.63 14.79
CA LEU A 75 -1.12 10.22 14.34
C LEU A 75 -1.02 10.59 12.87
N LEU A 76 -1.90 9.99 12.06
CA LEU A 76 -1.97 10.27 10.62
C LEU A 76 -2.98 11.40 10.38
N LEU A 77 -2.47 12.63 10.21
CA LEU A 77 -3.27 13.81 9.87
C LEU A 77 -3.25 14.03 8.35
N TYR A 78 -4.42 13.99 7.73
CA TYR A 78 -4.57 14.18 6.29
C TYR A 78 -5.46 15.38 5.99
N ALA A 79 -4.98 16.28 5.14
CA ALA A 79 -5.85 17.20 4.43
C ALA A 79 -6.73 16.38 3.46
N SER A 80 -8.00 16.76 3.31
CA SER A 80 -8.95 16.10 2.43
C SER A 80 -8.47 16.15 0.97
N GLY A 81 -7.80 15.10 0.53
CA GLY A 81 -7.32 14.97 -0.85
C GLY A 81 -6.02 14.18 -0.94
N THR A 82 -6.15 12.91 -1.33
CA THR A 82 -5.13 12.14 -2.07
C THR A 82 -3.81 11.70 -1.39
N GLY A 83 -3.66 11.78 -0.06
CA GLY A 83 -2.44 11.31 0.64
C GLY A 83 -2.53 9.95 1.35
N LEU A 84 -3.63 9.21 1.16
CA LEU A 84 -4.25 8.44 2.25
C LEU A 84 -3.64 7.06 2.57
N HIS A 85 -2.84 6.46 1.68
CA HIS A 85 -2.64 5.01 1.72
C HIS A 85 -1.23 4.55 2.10
N CYS A 86 -0.18 5.26 1.70
CA CYS A 86 1.19 4.77 1.90
C CYS A 86 1.67 4.85 3.35
N CYS A 87 1.22 5.86 4.10
CA CYS A 87 1.62 6.06 5.50
C CYS A 87 1.12 4.95 6.45
N PHE A 88 0.09 4.19 6.03
CA PHE A 88 -0.42 3.07 6.83
C PHE A 88 0.47 1.82 6.75
N PHE A 89 1.23 1.68 5.67
CA PHE A 89 2.11 0.51 5.45
C PHE A 89 3.58 0.80 5.79
N GLY A 90 3.89 2.00 6.29
CA GLY A 90 5.23 2.41 6.72
C GLY A 90 5.47 2.25 8.21
#